data_AF-A0A105TR59-F1
#
_entry.id   AF-A0A105TR59-F1
#
_cell.length_a   1.000
_cell.length_b   1.000
_cell.length_c   1.000
_cell.angle_alpha   90.00
_cell.angle_beta   90.00
_cell.angle_gamma   90.00
#
_symmetry.space_group_name_H-M   'P 1'
#
loop_
_entity.id
_entity.type
_entity.pdbx_description
1 polymer ?
#
loop_
_entity_poly.entity_id
_entity_poly.type
_entity_poly.pdbx_seq_one_letter_code
_entity_poly.pdbx_strand_id
1 'polypeptide(L)'
;MEFGSIIISETAAASENPQDVVNSNISVINLMREEKIDDDLIHEDSLTSYYLDYYASNYTEGNFAQFVYNSQWNTELNELIEEGLALIGAEKHLELFQAQCKKVRLMSSVKRDKFFKGKLEGVNPIRDLMNNDTYFELEENLVALNAAFLLNHPDTEILSVDEMFAALEEFVGHEIKRE
;
A
#
# COMPACT_ATOMS: atom_id res chain seq x y z
N MET A 1 15.92 -5.38 17.21
CA MET A 1 16.41 -5.98 15.94
C MET A 1 15.26 -5.82 14.98
N GLU A 2 15.49 -5.39 13.75
CA GLU A 2 14.45 -5.33 12.71
C GLU A 2 14.06 -6.75 12.29
N PHE A 3 12.81 -6.96 11.87
CA PHE A 3 12.28 -8.28 11.50
C PHE A 3 12.89 -8.81 10.20
N GLY A 4 13.55 -7.98 9.39
CA GLY A 4 14.55 -8.38 8.40
C GLY A 4 14.08 -9.20 7.19
N SER A 5 12.87 -9.76 7.22
CA SER A 5 12.34 -10.63 6.16
C SER A 5 10.98 -10.15 5.68
N ILE A 6 10.69 -10.41 4.41
CA ILE A 6 9.36 -10.27 3.80
C ILE A 6 8.73 -11.66 3.80
N ILE A 7 7.61 -11.85 4.50
CA ILE A 7 6.99 -13.17 4.61
C ILE A 7 5.78 -13.28 3.67
N ILE A 8 5.80 -14.30 2.81
CA ILE A 8 4.68 -14.67 1.94
C ILE A 8 4.29 -16.12 2.22
N SER A 9 2.99 -16.41 2.32
CA SER A 9 2.53 -17.79 2.51
C SER A 9 2.74 -18.63 1.24
N GLU A 10 3.04 -19.92 1.41
CA GLU A 10 3.13 -20.88 0.28
C GLU A 10 1.87 -20.86 -0.60
N THR A 11 0.68 -20.79 0.03
CA THR A 11 -0.60 -20.73 -0.69
C THR A 11 -0.72 -19.49 -1.57
N ALA A 12 -0.31 -18.33 -1.04
CA ALA A 12 -0.34 -17.07 -1.80
C ALA A 12 0.70 -17.07 -2.92
N ALA A 13 1.91 -17.55 -2.65
CA ALA A 13 2.97 -17.66 -3.65
C ALA A 13 2.62 -18.62 -4.80
N ALA A 14 1.80 -19.64 -4.53
CA ALA A 14 1.28 -20.58 -5.54
C ALA A 14 0.00 -20.09 -6.24
N SER A 15 -0.58 -18.95 -5.82
CA SER A 15 -1.82 -18.45 -6.40
C SER A 15 -1.60 -17.84 -7.78
N GLU A 16 -2.58 -18.05 -8.68
CA GLU A 16 -2.63 -17.36 -9.98
C GLU A 16 -3.13 -15.91 -9.85
N ASN A 17 -3.65 -15.52 -8.68
CA ASN A 17 -4.12 -14.17 -8.41
C ASN A 17 -3.02 -13.35 -7.70
N PRO A 18 -2.45 -12.32 -8.35
CA PRO A 18 -1.39 -11.49 -7.74
C PRO A 18 -1.83 -10.80 -6.43
N GLN A 19 -3.12 -10.49 -6.29
CA GLN A 19 -3.63 -9.88 -5.06
C GLN A 19 -3.44 -10.79 -3.84
N ASP A 20 -3.41 -12.11 -4.00
CA ASP A 20 -3.23 -13.03 -2.86
C ASP A 20 -1.83 -12.91 -2.25
N VAL A 21 -0.80 -12.66 -3.07
CA VAL A 21 0.57 -12.38 -2.61
C VAL A 21 0.61 -11.07 -1.81
N VAL A 22 0.03 -10.01 -2.36
CA VAL A 22 -0.04 -8.70 -1.70
C VAL A 22 -0.81 -8.79 -0.38
N ASN A 23 -1.95 -9.49 -0.38
CA ASN A 23 -2.75 -9.73 0.83
C ASN A 23 -1.97 -10.54 1.87
N SER A 24 -1.17 -11.52 1.46
CA SER A 24 -0.32 -12.29 2.38
C SER A 24 0.68 -11.39 3.10
N ASN A 25 1.34 -10.48 2.38
CA ASN A 25 2.23 -9.49 2.98
C ASN A 25 1.49 -8.54 3.94
N ILE A 26 0.31 -8.05 3.52
CA ILE A 26 -0.55 -7.19 4.36
C ILE A 26 -0.94 -7.89 5.66
N SER A 27 -1.29 -9.18 5.62
CA SER A 27 -1.65 -9.95 6.80
C SER A 27 -0.50 -10.03 7.81
N VAL A 28 0.74 -10.22 7.34
CA VAL A 28 1.93 -10.25 8.21
C VAL A 28 2.14 -8.89 8.87
N ILE A 29 2.12 -7.80 8.10
CA ILE A 29 2.29 -6.43 8.65
C ILE A 29 1.20 -6.11 9.68
N ASN A 30 -0.06 -6.43 9.36
CA ASN A 30 -1.17 -6.18 10.29
C ASN A 30 -0.99 -6.96 11.58
N LEU A 31 -0.57 -8.24 11.50
CA LEU A 31 -0.27 -9.04 12.67
C LEU A 31 0.87 -8.44 13.50
N MET A 32 1.96 -7.99 12.86
CA MET A 32 3.06 -7.31 13.55
C MET A 32 2.59 -6.04 14.28
N ARG A 33 1.72 -5.23 13.65
CA ARG A 33 1.12 -4.04 14.25
C ARG A 33 0.15 -4.36 15.39
N GLU A 34 -0.60 -5.45 15.28
CA GLU A 34 -1.46 -5.98 16.35
C GLU A 34 -0.62 -6.32 17.59
N GLU A 35 0.54 -6.94 17.36
CA GLU A 35 1.58 -7.24 18.36
C GLU A 35 2.41 -6.01 18.80
N LYS A 36 2.01 -4.79 18.38
CA LYS A 36 2.63 -3.51 18.78
C LYS A 36 4.09 -3.36 18.33
N ILE A 37 4.47 -4.03 17.25
CA ILE A 37 5.74 -3.78 16.59
C ILE A 37 5.63 -2.44 15.85
N ASP A 38 6.59 -1.55 16.09
CA ASP A 38 6.71 -0.29 15.35
C ASP A 38 7.07 -0.56 13.88
N ASP A 39 6.54 0.27 12.98
CA ASP A 39 6.79 0.15 11.53
C ASP A 39 8.30 0.20 11.22
N ASP A 40 9.11 0.95 11.99
CA ASP A 40 10.58 1.00 11.88
C ASP A 40 11.28 -0.35 12.12
N LEU A 41 10.57 -1.33 12.69
CA LEU A 41 11.07 -2.70 12.90
C LEU A 41 10.55 -3.70 11.86
N ILE A 42 9.68 -3.26 10.95
CA ILE A 42 9.16 -4.05 9.83
C ILE A 42 10.05 -3.80 8.62
N HIS A 43 10.24 -4.81 7.76
CA HIS A 43 11.02 -4.65 6.55
C HIS A 43 10.46 -3.51 5.67
N GLU A 44 11.30 -2.56 5.27
CA GLU A 44 10.88 -1.34 4.56
C GLU A 44 10.12 -1.67 3.26
N ASP A 45 10.62 -2.61 2.46
CA ASP A 45 9.96 -3.02 1.22
C ASP A 45 8.63 -3.78 1.41
N SER A 46 8.43 -4.41 2.57
CA SER A 46 7.14 -4.97 2.96
C SER A 46 6.13 -3.84 3.17
N LEU A 47 6.53 -2.77 3.86
CA LEU A 47 5.72 -1.56 4.06
C LEU A 47 5.49 -0.80 2.73
N THR A 48 6.49 -0.71 1.86
CA THR A 48 6.35 -0.13 0.52
C THR A 48 5.24 -0.83 -0.27
N SER A 49 5.26 -2.17 -0.32
CA SER A 49 4.17 -2.94 -0.94
C SER A 49 2.81 -2.66 -0.29
N TYR A 50 2.74 -2.55 1.04
CA TYR A 50 1.51 -2.24 1.77
C TYR A 50 0.94 -0.86 1.38
N TYR A 51 1.79 0.16 1.29
CA TYR A 51 1.34 1.50 0.93
C TYR A 51 0.93 1.63 -0.54
N LEU A 52 1.56 0.86 -1.44
CA LEU A 52 1.14 0.76 -2.83
C LEU A 52 -0.24 0.11 -2.96
N ASP A 53 -0.54 -0.94 -2.19
CA ASP A 53 -1.89 -1.52 -2.14
C ASP A 53 -2.91 -0.53 -1.57
N TYR A 54 -2.56 0.16 -0.47
CA TYR A 54 -3.41 1.21 0.09
C TYR A 54 -3.76 2.27 -0.97
N TYR A 55 -2.78 2.73 -1.74
CA TYR A 55 -3.01 3.66 -2.85
C TYR A 55 -3.94 3.07 -3.92
N ALA A 56 -3.64 1.86 -4.42
CA ALA A 56 -4.38 1.19 -5.48
C ALA A 56 -5.84 0.91 -5.08
N SER A 57 -6.06 0.44 -3.85
CA SER A 57 -7.37 0.16 -3.27
C SER A 57 -8.20 1.43 -3.15
N ASN A 58 -7.65 2.52 -2.60
CA ASN A 58 -8.35 3.80 -2.53
C ASN A 58 -8.71 4.34 -3.92
N TYR A 59 -7.79 4.25 -4.89
CA TYR A 59 -8.06 4.71 -6.25
C TYR A 59 -9.18 3.89 -6.90
N THR A 60 -9.19 2.57 -6.68
CA THR A 60 -10.21 1.69 -7.24
C THR A 60 -11.57 1.92 -6.62
N GLU A 61 -11.64 2.16 -5.30
CA GLU A 61 -12.89 2.35 -4.56
C GLU A 61 -13.54 3.73 -4.80
N GLY A 62 -12.72 4.79 -4.90
CA GLY A 62 -13.25 6.16 -4.94
C GLY A 62 -12.38 7.15 -5.70
N ASN A 63 -11.53 6.66 -6.61
CA ASN A 63 -10.62 7.43 -7.45
C ASN A 63 -9.54 8.18 -6.63
N PHE A 64 -8.71 8.99 -7.27
CA PHE A 64 -7.63 9.72 -6.61
C PHE A 64 -8.10 10.56 -5.42
N ALA A 65 -9.31 11.12 -5.48
CA ALA A 65 -9.85 11.92 -4.39
C ALA A 65 -10.08 11.12 -3.10
N GLN A 66 -10.41 9.82 -3.19
CA GLN A 66 -10.54 8.94 -2.04
C GLN A 66 -9.20 8.74 -1.34
N PHE A 67 -8.13 8.50 -2.12
CA PHE A 67 -6.77 8.42 -1.60
C PHE A 67 -6.36 9.73 -0.90
N VAL A 68 -6.56 10.88 -1.55
CA VAL A 68 -6.26 12.20 -0.96
C VAL A 68 -7.01 12.41 0.36
N TYR A 69 -8.30 12.05 0.39
CA TYR A 69 -9.15 12.20 1.57
C TYR A 69 -8.74 11.27 2.71
N ASN A 70 -8.57 9.98 2.45
CA ASN A 70 -8.26 8.99 3.48
C ASN A 70 -6.84 9.15 4.04
N SER A 71 -5.87 9.54 3.21
CA SER A 71 -4.51 9.86 3.66
C SER A 71 -4.39 11.21 4.38
N GLN A 72 -5.44 12.03 4.35
CA GLN A 72 -5.41 13.44 4.79
C GLN A 72 -4.26 14.25 4.14
N TRP A 73 -3.87 13.88 2.92
CA TRP A 73 -2.72 14.45 2.22
C TRP A 73 -1.40 14.37 3.02
N ASN A 74 -1.17 13.25 3.69
CA ASN A 74 0.10 12.95 4.32
C ASN A 74 1.23 12.99 3.28
N THR A 75 2.16 13.94 3.41
CA THR A 75 3.23 14.16 2.44
C THR A 75 4.29 13.07 2.45
N GLU A 76 4.57 12.49 3.61
CA GLU A 76 5.52 11.38 3.76
C GLU A 76 4.97 10.13 3.09
N LEU A 77 3.69 9.78 3.30
CA LEU A 77 3.04 8.69 2.59
C LEU A 77 3.05 8.91 1.07
N ASN A 78 2.85 10.15 0.60
CA ASN A 78 2.92 10.46 -0.82
C ASN A 78 4.33 10.25 -1.39
N GLU A 79 5.37 10.60 -0.63
CA GLU A 79 6.77 10.36 -1.01
C GLU A 79 7.07 8.86 -1.08
N LEU A 80 6.65 8.09 -0.08
CA LEU A 80 6.77 6.63 -0.07
C LEU A 80 6.06 5.95 -1.26
N ILE A 81 4.87 6.41 -1.63
CA ILE A 81 4.16 5.90 -2.82
C ILE A 81 4.92 6.26 -4.10
N GLU A 82 5.43 7.49 -4.22
CA GLU A 82 6.20 7.92 -5.39
C GLU A 82 7.47 7.08 -5.56
N GLU A 83 8.21 6.86 -4.47
CA GLU A 83 9.42 6.03 -4.43
C GLU A 83 9.09 4.56 -4.70
N GLY A 84 8.02 4.02 -4.09
CA GLY A 84 7.57 2.65 -4.30
C GLY A 84 7.16 2.37 -5.75
N LEU A 85 6.41 3.29 -6.39
CA LEU A 85 6.02 3.16 -7.80
C LEU A 85 7.26 3.14 -8.71
N ALA A 86 8.27 3.96 -8.41
CA ALA A 86 9.54 3.94 -9.13
C ALA A 86 10.31 2.64 -8.90
N LEU A 87 10.36 2.16 -7.66
CA LEU A 87 11.08 0.94 -7.26
C LEU A 87 10.56 -0.31 -8.00
N ILE A 88 9.25 -0.45 -8.13
CA ILE A 88 8.64 -1.61 -8.80
C ILE A 88 8.53 -1.44 -10.33
N GLY A 89 9.01 -0.33 -10.87
CA GLY A 89 8.96 -0.04 -12.31
C GLY A 89 7.57 0.27 -12.86
N ALA A 90 6.65 0.77 -12.02
CA ALA A 90 5.31 1.17 -12.42
C ALA A 90 5.31 2.59 -13.03
N GLU A 91 5.97 2.74 -14.18
CA GLU A 91 6.26 4.04 -14.80
C GLU A 91 4.99 4.84 -15.15
N LYS A 92 3.93 4.17 -15.60
CA LYS A 92 2.68 4.85 -16.01
C LYS A 92 1.86 5.29 -14.82
N HIS A 93 1.80 4.45 -13.78
CA HIS A 93 1.21 4.82 -12.50
C HIS A 93 1.99 5.95 -11.83
N LEU A 94 3.33 5.92 -11.89
CA LEU A 94 4.19 6.98 -11.36
C LEU A 94 3.92 8.33 -12.03
N GLU A 95 3.91 8.38 -13.36
CA GLU A 95 3.64 9.60 -14.12
C GLU A 95 2.25 10.17 -13.77
N LEU A 96 1.24 9.30 -13.70
CA LEU A 96 -0.12 9.66 -13.32
C LEU A 96 -0.17 10.20 -11.88
N PHE A 97 0.46 9.50 -10.93
CA PHE A 97 0.50 9.90 -9.53
C PHE A 97 1.14 11.27 -9.36
N GLN A 98 2.31 11.49 -9.96
CA GLN A 98 3.01 12.78 -9.93
C GLN A 98 2.15 13.92 -10.51
N ALA A 99 1.49 13.68 -11.64
CA ALA A 99 0.60 14.65 -12.27
C ALA A 99 -0.59 15.01 -11.37
N GLN A 100 -1.20 14.01 -10.72
CA GLN A 100 -2.32 14.24 -9.78
C GLN A 100 -1.87 14.95 -8.51
N CYS A 101 -0.72 14.54 -7.95
CA CYS A 101 -0.15 15.18 -6.78
C CYS A 101 0.16 16.67 -7.02
N LYS A 102 0.63 17.01 -8.22
CA LYS A 102 0.82 18.41 -8.63
C LYS A 102 -0.48 19.21 -8.59
N LYS A 103 -1.62 18.64 -8.99
CA LYS A 103 -2.93 19.33 -8.92
C LYS A 103 -3.32 19.68 -7.48
N VAL A 104 -3.13 18.75 -6.54
CA VAL A 104 -3.45 18.98 -5.12
C VAL A 104 -2.51 20.00 -4.49
N ARG A 105 -1.21 19.93 -4.81
CA ARG A 105 -0.20 20.91 -4.36
C ARG A 105 -0.55 22.33 -4.81
N LEU A 106 -1.01 22.50 -6.05
CA LEU A 106 -1.43 23.80 -6.62
C LEU A 106 -2.80 24.30 -6.10
N MET A 107 -3.57 23.46 -5.42
CA MET A 107 -4.84 23.85 -4.83
C MET A 107 -4.63 24.80 -3.65
N SER A 108 -5.48 25.81 -3.48
CA SER A 108 -5.36 26.73 -2.34
C SER A 108 -5.64 26.02 -1.02
N SER A 109 -5.00 26.48 0.07
CA SER A 109 -5.24 25.96 1.43
C SER A 109 -6.73 25.99 1.80
N VAL A 110 -7.45 27.08 1.48
CA VAL A 110 -8.90 27.21 1.71
C VAL A 110 -9.70 26.09 1.02
N LYS A 111 -9.34 25.72 -0.22
CA LYS A 111 -10.02 24.63 -0.92
C LYS A 111 -9.69 23.28 -0.28
N ARG A 112 -8.43 23.02 0.05
CA ARG A 112 -8.01 21.79 0.73
C ARG A 112 -8.69 21.63 2.09
N ASP A 113 -8.70 22.68 2.90
CA ASP A 113 -9.37 22.68 4.21
C ASP A 113 -10.87 22.39 4.09
N LYS A 114 -11.53 22.98 3.08
CA LYS A 114 -12.94 22.72 2.80
C LYS A 114 -13.17 21.27 2.38
N PHE A 115 -12.24 20.68 1.63
CA PHE A 115 -12.31 19.28 1.20
C PHE A 115 -12.22 18.33 2.40
N PHE A 116 -11.20 18.48 3.25
CA PHE A 116 -10.99 17.59 4.41
C PHE A 116 -12.03 17.74 5.51
N LYS A 117 -12.63 18.93 5.68
CA LYS A 117 -13.74 19.15 6.63
C LYS A 117 -15.09 18.73 6.08
N GLY A 118 -15.19 18.54 4.76
CA GLY A 118 -16.41 18.14 4.08
C GLY A 118 -16.61 16.63 4.09
N LYS A 119 -17.76 16.18 3.61
CA LYS A 119 -17.98 14.76 3.29
C LYS A 119 -17.42 14.47 1.89
N LEU A 120 -16.79 13.31 1.73
CA LEU A 120 -16.33 12.84 0.42
C LEU A 120 -17.52 12.45 -0.48
N GLU A 121 -18.53 11.80 0.09
CA GLU A 121 -19.75 11.38 -0.59
C GLU A 121 -20.69 12.55 -0.91
N GLY A 122 -21.57 12.35 -1.90
CA GLY A 122 -22.56 13.34 -2.33
C GLY A 122 -21.97 14.39 -3.28
N VAL A 123 -22.54 15.60 -3.27
CA VAL A 123 -22.10 16.71 -4.13
C VAL A 123 -20.80 17.29 -3.57
N ASN A 124 -19.69 17.01 -4.24
CA ASN A 124 -18.37 17.51 -3.84
C ASN A 124 -17.55 17.94 -5.07
N PRO A 125 -17.64 19.23 -5.46
CA PRO A 125 -16.93 19.74 -6.64
C PRO A 125 -15.40 19.67 -6.55
N ILE A 126 -14.83 19.55 -5.34
CA ILE A 126 -13.38 19.42 -5.17
C ILE A 126 -12.94 17.97 -5.42
N ARG A 127 -13.70 16.99 -4.93
CA ARG A 127 -13.54 15.57 -5.31
C ARG A 127 -13.61 15.42 -6.83
N ASP A 128 -14.66 15.95 -7.44
CA ASP A 128 -14.91 15.78 -8.88
C ASP A 128 -13.79 16.39 -9.75
N LEU A 129 -13.12 17.44 -9.26
CA LEU A 129 -11.96 18.04 -9.92
C LEU A 129 -10.68 17.19 -9.78
N MET A 130 -10.56 16.39 -8.72
CA MET A 130 -9.40 15.53 -8.46
C MET A 130 -9.53 14.15 -9.12
N ASN A 131 -10.76 13.67 -9.35
CA ASN A 131 -10.97 12.38 -10.01
C ASN A 131 -10.34 12.38 -11.41
N ASN A 132 -9.71 11.26 -11.75
CA ASN A 132 -9.17 11.02 -13.07
C ASN A 132 -9.27 9.54 -13.43
N ASP A 133 -10.05 9.23 -14.45
CA ASP A 133 -10.31 7.84 -14.82
C ASP A 133 -9.17 7.20 -15.61
N THR A 134 -8.13 7.96 -16.00
CA THR A 134 -6.93 7.42 -16.68
C THR A 134 -6.31 6.23 -15.96
N TYR A 135 -6.38 6.15 -14.62
CA TYR A 135 -5.89 5.00 -13.86
C TYR A 135 -6.49 3.67 -14.35
N PHE A 136 -7.80 3.66 -14.66
CA PHE A 136 -8.52 2.46 -15.12
C PHE A 136 -8.25 2.13 -16.59
N GLU A 137 -7.60 3.04 -17.31
CA GLU A 137 -7.23 2.88 -18.73
C GLU A 137 -5.78 2.41 -18.88
N LEU A 138 -4.99 2.37 -17.79
CA LEU A 138 -3.61 1.90 -17.83
C LEU A 138 -3.57 0.38 -18.04
N GLU A 139 -2.82 -0.07 -19.05
CA GLU A 139 -2.51 -1.49 -19.25
C GLU A 139 -1.52 -2.01 -18.19
N GLU A 140 -0.78 -1.11 -17.54
CA GLU A 140 0.15 -1.42 -16.46
C GLU A 140 -0.61 -1.93 -15.24
N ASN A 141 -0.45 -3.21 -14.92
CA ASN A 141 -1.12 -3.83 -13.77
C ASN A 141 -0.30 -3.63 -12.50
N LEU A 142 -0.66 -2.62 -11.72
CA LEU A 142 0.04 -2.25 -10.49
C LEU A 142 0.09 -3.39 -9.46
N VAL A 143 -1.00 -4.15 -9.30
CA VAL A 143 -1.06 -5.27 -8.36
C VAL A 143 -0.09 -6.38 -8.80
N ALA A 144 -0.03 -6.68 -10.10
CA ALA A 144 0.89 -7.67 -10.63
C ALA A 144 2.36 -7.26 -10.45
N LEU A 145 2.68 -5.98 -10.66
CA LEU A 145 4.03 -5.44 -10.43
C LEU A 145 4.41 -5.52 -8.95
N ASN A 146 3.49 -5.16 -8.04
CA ASN A 146 3.71 -5.22 -6.61
C ASN A 146 3.91 -6.67 -6.11
N ALA A 147 3.07 -7.61 -6.56
CA ALA A 147 3.24 -9.02 -6.25
C ALA A 147 4.56 -9.59 -6.79
N ALA A 148 4.95 -9.22 -8.02
CA ALA A 148 6.22 -9.64 -8.59
C ALA A 148 7.41 -9.07 -7.82
N PHE A 149 7.31 -7.83 -7.34
CA PHE A 149 8.32 -7.21 -6.48
C PHE A 149 8.52 -8.03 -5.20
N LEU A 150 7.43 -8.34 -4.48
CA LEU A 150 7.49 -9.19 -3.28
C LEU A 150 8.11 -10.57 -3.57
N LEU A 151 7.64 -11.28 -4.61
CA LEU A 151 8.09 -12.65 -4.89
C LEU A 151 9.55 -12.74 -5.35
N ASN A 152 10.09 -11.69 -5.96
CA ASN A 152 11.47 -11.68 -6.47
C ASN A 152 12.44 -10.96 -5.51
N HIS A 153 11.96 -10.44 -4.38
CA HIS A 153 12.80 -9.74 -3.42
C HIS A 153 13.79 -10.72 -2.75
N PRO A 154 15.07 -10.36 -2.58
CA PRO A 154 16.10 -11.26 -2.02
C PRO A 154 15.81 -11.68 -0.57
N ASP A 155 15.13 -10.83 0.19
CA ASP A 155 14.77 -11.07 1.60
C ASP A 155 13.37 -11.68 1.77
N THR A 156 12.75 -12.15 0.68
CA THR A 156 11.46 -12.83 0.75
C THR A 156 11.61 -14.29 1.16
N GLU A 157 10.87 -14.65 2.20
CA GLU A 157 10.71 -16.02 2.68
C GLU A 157 9.29 -16.52 2.35
N ILE A 158 9.23 -17.64 1.62
CA ILE A 158 7.98 -18.34 1.35
C ILE A 158 7.82 -19.43 2.40
N LEU A 159 6.84 -19.26 3.29
CA LEU A 159 6.65 -20.09 4.47
C LEU A 159 5.26 -20.72 4.51
N SER A 160 5.15 -21.90 5.11
CA SER A 160 3.85 -22.44 5.51
C SER A 160 3.25 -21.58 6.64
N VAL A 161 1.93 -21.62 6.84
CA VAL A 161 1.28 -20.82 7.88
C VAL A 161 1.88 -21.06 9.28
N ASP A 162 2.19 -22.32 9.61
CA ASP A 162 2.82 -22.66 10.89
C ASP A 162 4.23 -22.06 11.03
N GLU A 163 5.02 -22.04 9.96
CA GLU A 163 6.35 -21.43 9.96
C GLU A 163 6.28 -19.90 10.01
N MET A 164 5.28 -19.28 9.38
CA MET A 164 5.05 -17.83 9.50
C MET A 164 4.81 -17.43 10.97
N PHE A 165 3.94 -18.16 11.66
CA PHE A 165 3.72 -17.93 13.09
C PHE A 165 4.99 -18.18 13.89
N ALA A 166 5.71 -19.28 13.65
CA ALA A 166 6.95 -19.57 14.36
C ALA A 166 8.00 -18.45 14.20
N ALA A 167 8.19 -17.93 12.98
CA ALA A 167 9.12 -16.84 12.71
C ALA A 167 8.72 -15.54 13.44
N LEU A 168 7.43 -15.20 13.41
CA LEU A 168 6.92 -14.02 14.11
C LEU A 168 6.99 -14.17 15.64
N GLU A 169 6.63 -15.34 16.17
CA GLU A 169 6.70 -15.68 17.60
C GLU A 169 8.14 -15.66 18.13
N GLU A 170 9.10 -16.15 17.35
CA GLU A 170 10.52 -16.04 17.66
C GLU A 170 10.95 -14.57 17.76
N PHE A 171 10.46 -13.72 16.86
CA PHE A 171 10.77 -12.30 16.86
C PHE A 171 10.12 -11.54 18.03
N VAL A 172 8.84 -11.77 18.31
CA VAL A 172 8.13 -11.08 19.40
C VAL A 172 8.46 -11.65 20.79
N GLY A 173 8.94 -12.89 20.86
CA GLY A 173 9.32 -13.55 22.11
C GLY A 173 8.16 -14.17 22.90
N HIS A 174 6.99 -14.34 22.28
CA HIS A 174 5.82 -15.01 22.85
C HIS A 174 4.96 -15.67 21.76
N GLU A 175 4.08 -16.59 22.19
CA GLU A 175 3.11 -17.25 21.31
C GLU A 175 2.01 -16.26 20.88
N ILE A 176 1.73 -16.20 19.58
CA ILE A 176 0.73 -15.31 18.99
C ILE A 176 -0.62 -16.04 18.96
N LYS A 177 -1.70 -15.33 19.30
CA LYS A 177 -3.03 -15.93 19.25
C LYS A 177 -3.47 -16.14 17.82
N ARG A 178 -3.75 -17.40 17.48
CA ARG A 178 -4.33 -17.82 16.21
C ARG A 178 -5.86 -17.78 16.35
N GLU A 179 -6.47 -16.60 16.17
CA GLU A 179 -7.94 -16.47 16.15
C GLU A 179 -8.55 -16.96 14.82
#